data_AF-W1YK95-F1
#
_entry.id   AF-W1YK95-F1
#
_cell.length_a   1.000
_cell.length_b   1.000
_cell.length_c   1.000
_cell.angle_alpha   90.00
_cell.angle_beta   90.00
_cell.angle_gamma   90.00
#
_symmetry.space_group_name_H-M   'P 1'
#
loop_
_entity.id
_entity.type
_entity.pdbx_description
1 polymer ?
#
loop_
_entity_poly.entity_id
_entity_poly.type
_entity_poly.pdbx_seq_one_letter_code
_entity_poly.pdbx_strand_id
1 'polypeptide(L)' 'EGDIWINDQRVTEMEPKDRGIAMVFQNYALYPHMSVEENMAWGLKIRGMGKQQIAERVKEAARILELDG' A
#
# COMPACT_ATOMS: atom_id res chain seq x y z
N GLU A 1 27.17 -15.90 2.82
CA GLU A 1 26.24 -14.90 2.28
C GLU A 1 25.02 -15.62 1.71
N GLY A 2 23.86 -14.99 1.70
CA GLY A 2 22.62 -15.57 1.20
C GLY A 2 21.80 -14.52 0.46
N ASP A 3 20.91 -14.97 -0.42
CA ASP A 3 20.11 -14.11 -1.28
C ASP A 3 18.62 -14.18 -0.95
N ILE A 4 17.93 -13.05 -1.11
CA ILE A 4 16.48 -12.95 -1.01
C ILE A 4 15.90 -12.86 -2.41
N TRP A 5 14.94 -13.74 -2.69
CA TRP A 5 14.22 -13.80 -3.96
C TRP A 5 12.73 -13.59 -3.70
N ILE A 6 12.10 -12.76 -4.53
CA ILE A 6 10.64 -12.63 -4.60
C ILE A 6 10.25 -13.11 -5.98
N ASN A 7 9.51 -14.21 -6.05
CA ASN A 7 9.32 -14.98 -7.29
C ASN A 7 10.70 -15.29 -7.92
N ASP A 8 10.88 -14.96 -9.20
CA ASP A 8 12.12 -15.19 -9.95
C ASP A 8 13.09 -13.99 -9.93
N GLN A 9 12.84 -12.99 -9.08
CA GLN A 9 13.66 -11.78 -9.00
C GLN A 9 14.47 -11.74 -7.70
N ARG A 10 15.80 -11.61 -7.81
CA ARG A 10 16.70 -11.37 -6.68
C ARG A 10 16.55 -9.93 -6.20
N VAL A 11 16.14 -9.75 -4.95
CA VAL A 11 15.81 -8.44 -4.37
C VAL A 11 16.73 -8.02 -3.22
N THR A 12 17.77 -8.81 -2.92
CA THR A 12 18.70 -8.59 -1.79
C THR A 12 19.17 -7.12 -1.68
N GLU A 13 19.60 -6.55 -2.80
CA GLU A 13 20.16 -5.18 -2.89
C GLU A 13 19.14 -4.11 -3.29
N MET A 14 17.86 -4.46 -3.47
CA MET A 14 16.84 -3.51 -3.91
C MET A 14 16.33 -2.66 -2.75
N GLU A 15 16.09 -1.37 -3.00
CA GLU A 15 15.37 -0.48 -2.09
C GLU A 15 13.96 -1.04 -1.78
N PRO A 16 13.45 -0.91 -0.54
CA PRO A 16 12.17 -1.51 -0.13
C PRO A 16 10.99 -1.18 -1.05
N LYS A 17 10.91 0.06 -1.54
CA LYS A 17 9.85 0.54 -2.44
C LYS A 17 9.82 -0.17 -3.80
N ASP A 18 10.96 -0.69 -4.25
CA ASP A 18 11.12 -1.28 -5.58
C ASP A 18 10.83 -2.79 -5.57
N ARG A 19 10.64 -3.39 -4.37
CA ARG A 19 10.43 -4.83 -4.19
C ARG A 19 9.02 -5.31 -4.54
N GLY A 20 8.09 -4.41 -4.87
CA GLY A 20 6.74 -4.77 -5.29
C GLY A 20 5.85 -5.40 -4.20
N ILE A 21 6.21 -5.26 -2.93
CA ILE A 21 5.46 -5.81 -1.80
C ILE A 21 4.66 -4.74 -1.05
N ALA A 22 3.59 -5.17 -0.38
CA ALA A 22 2.88 -4.37 0.61
C ALA A 22 3.14 -4.96 2.00
N MET A 23 3.32 -4.10 3.01
CA MET A 23 3.61 -4.50 4.38
C MET A 23 2.53 -3.96 5.32
N VAL A 24 2.05 -4.81 6.23
CA VAL A 24 1.13 -4.43 7.32
C VAL A 24 1.87 -4.64 8.65
N PHE A 25 1.86 -3.62 9.51
CA PHE A 25 2.56 -3.64 10.79
C PHE A 25 1.64 -4.13 11.91
N GLN A 26 2.19 -4.82 12.91
CA GLN A 26 1.43 -5.24 14.10
C GLN A 26 0.94 -4.06 14.94
N ASN A 27 1.74 -2.99 15.02
CA ASN A 27 1.32 -1.71 15.58
C ASN A 27 0.95 -0.78 14.42
N TYR A 28 -0.23 -0.14 14.49
CA TYR A 28 -0.79 0.65 13.40
C TYR A 28 0.16 1.76 12.92
N ALA A 29 0.71 1.59 11.72
CA ALA A 29 1.48 2.62 11.01
C ALA A 29 0.54 3.54 10.21
N LEU A 30 -0.49 4.07 10.88
CA LEU A 30 -1.43 5.02 10.29
C LEU A 30 -0.89 6.44 10.42
N TYR A 31 -1.21 7.29 9.46
CA TYR A 31 -0.98 8.73 9.55
C TYR A 31 -2.10 9.35 10.39
N PRO A 32 -1.85 9.76 11.65
CA PRO A 32 -2.93 10.10 12.59
C PRO A 32 -3.67 11.41 12.25
N HIS A 33 -3.07 12.23 11.39
CA HIS A 33 -3.59 13.52 10.93
C HIS A 33 -4.39 13.39 9.61
N MET A 34 -4.60 12.17 9.13
CA MET A 34 -5.32 11.86 7.90
C MET A 34 -6.61 11.09 8.22
N SER A 35 -7.66 11.28 7.41
CA SER A 35 -8.86 10.44 7.46
C SER A 35 -8.56 8.99 7.05
N VAL A 36 -9.51 8.08 7.26
CA VAL A 36 -9.40 6.68 6.80
C VAL A 36 -9.19 6.63 5.28
N GLU A 37 -9.99 7.38 4.52
CA GLU A 37 -9.88 7.45 3.06
C GLU A 37 -8.53 8.00 2.61
N GLU A 38 -8.01 9.02 3.31
CA GLU A 38 -6.71 9.61 3.00
C GLU A 38 -5.57 8.62 3.27
N ASN A 39 -5.63 7.89 4.39
CA ASN A 39 -4.68 6.81 4.71
C ASN A 39 -4.70 5.73 3.62
N MET A 40 -5.88 5.29 3.19
CA MET A 40 -6.03 4.28 2.14
C MET A 40 -5.56 4.76 0.76
N ALA A 41 -5.78 6.04 0.44
CA ALA A 41 -5.40 6.62 -0.85
C ALA A 41 -3.90 6.94 -0.97
N TRP A 42 -3.21 7.17 0.16
CA TRP A 42 -1.86 7.74 0.19
C TRP A 42 -0.84 6.96 -0.66
N GLY A 43 -0.80 5.63 -0.50
CA GLY A 43 0.12 4.79 -1.27
C GLY A 43 -0.15 4.82 -2.78
N LEU A 44 -1.42 4.95 -3.18
CA LEU A 44 -1.81 5.03 -4.60
C LEU A 44 -1.48 6.40 -5.20
N LYS A 45 -1.59 7.48 -4.40
CA LYS A 45 -1.16 8.84 -4.79
C LYS A 45 0.34 8.91 -5.03
N ILE A 46 1.15 8.31 -4.15
CA ILE A 46 2.62 8.25 -4.31
C ILE A 46 3.00 7.50 -5.59
N ARG A 47 2.25 6.45 -5.95
CA ARG A 47 2.44 5.71 -7.21
C ARG A 47 1.96 6.44 -8.46
N GLY A 48 1.44 7.67 -8.32
CA GLY A 48 1.02 8.50 -9.45
C GLY A 48 -0.29 8.04 -10.11
N MET A 49 -1.14 7.28 -9.41
CA MET A 49 -2.41 6.83 -9.97
C MET A 49 -3.40 7.98 -10.20
N GLY A 50 -4.25 7.87 -11.21
CA GLY A 50 -5.26 8.87 -11.51
C GLY A 50 -6.33 8.96 -10.41
N LYS A 51 -6.83 10.18 -10.16
CA LYS A 51 -7.80 10.44 -9.08
C LYS A 51 -9.02 9.51 -9.10
N GLN A 52 -9.58 9.25 -10.28
CA GLN A 52 -10.75 8.38 -10.44
C GLN A 52 -10.42 6.92 -10.08
N GLN A 53 -9.28 6.40 -10.55
CA GLN A 53 -8.83 5.04 -10.23
C GLN A 53 -8.53 4.88 -8.73
N ILE A 54 -8.00 5.92 -8.08
CA ILE A 54 -7.80 5.92 -6.63
C ILE A 54 -9.15 5.82 -5.92
N ALA A 55 -10.12 6.67 -6.29
CA ALA A 55 -11.43 6.68 -5.66
C ALA A 55 -12.15 5.32 -5.77
N GLU A 56 -12.12 4.70 -6.95
CA GLU A 56 -12.70 3.38 -7.18
C GLU A 56 -12.05 2.29 -6.30
N ARG A 57 -10.72 2.27 -6.22
CA ARG A 57 -9.99 1.29 -5.42
C ARG A 57 -10.18 1.48 -3.92
N VAL A 58 -10.19 2.72 -3.44
CA VAL A 58 -10.43 3.04 -2.04
C VAL A 58 -11.85 2.61 -1.65
N LYS A 59 -12.85 2.92 -2.48
CA LYS A 59 -14.24 2.52 -2.23
C LYS A 59 -14.40 1.00 -2.18
N GLU A 60 -13.72 0.27 -3.07
CA GLU A 60 -13.75 -1.19 -3.06
C GLU A 60 -13.11 -1.77 -1.80
N ALA A 61 -11.91 -1.28 -1.44
CA ALA A 61 -11.22 -1.72 -0.23
C ALA A 61 -12.00 -1.38 1.04
N ALA A 62 -12.66 -0.21 1.10
CA ALA A 62 -13.47 0.18 2.25
C ALA A 62 -14.66 -0.76 2.43
N ARG A 63 -15.33 -1.16 1.35
CA ARG A 63 -16.43 -2.14 1.40
C ARG A 63 -15.98 -3.51 1.90
N ILE A 64 -14.84 -4.01 1.40
CA ILE A 64 -14.29 -5.32 1.81
C ILE A 64 -13.96 -5.34 3.31
N LEU A 65 -13.54 -4.19 3.85
CA LEU A 65 -13.13 -4.03 5.24
C LEU A 65 -14.25 -3.50 6.15
N GLU A 66 -15.47 -3.34 5.63
CA GLU A 66 -16.64 -2.79 6.35
C GLU A 66 -16.39 -1.40 6.96
N LEU A 67 -15.70 -0.54 6.20
CA LEU A 67 -15.34 0.83 6.57
C LEU A 67 -16.18 1.91 5.86
N ASP A 68 -17.23 1.52 5.13
CA ASP A 68 -18.08 2.40 4.31
C ASP A 68 -19.36 2.89 5.00
N GLY A 69 -19.44 2.73 6.34
CA GLY A 69 -20.54 3.16 7.20
C GLY A 69 -20.42 4.58 7.74
#